data_AF-A0A2N1DZ40-F1
#
_entry.id   AF-A0A2N1DZ40-F1
#
_cell.length_a   1.000
_cell.length_b   1.000
_cell.length_c   1.000
_cell.angle_alpha   90.00
_cell.angle_beta   90.00
_cell.angle_gamma   90.00
#
_symmetry.space_group_name_H-M   'P 1'
#
loop_
_entity.id
_entity.type
_entity.pdbx_description
1 polymer ?
#
loop_
_entity_poly.entity_id
_entity_poly.type
_entity_poly.pdbx_seq_one_letter_code
_entity_poly.pdbx_strand_id
1 'polypeptide(L)'
;MLWAARIGMRTVLMASIPEWTTYITAGCVVGLIFAAKAFYSRPAQQTSARAVDPFFGGFCLGFACSLNIYAVCAYLLPGDVIHYESAYEITYPGPAAGKFSRCEAGLRIKDINTGRWTELCTNPSDLDKQRQRGMDAVWVTARANTVGSYIVGYQFIFKGSLAESLGLSATHTSPPPG
;
A
#
# COMPACT_ATOMS: atom_id res chain seq x y z
N MET A 1 6.35 15.00 -1.76
CA MET A 1 5.75 13.73 -1.28
C MET A 1 5.41 12.71 -2.39
N LEU A 2 5.60 13.00 -3.69
CA LEU A 2 5.28 12.04 -4.78
C LEU A 2 6.02 10.70 -4.66
N TRP A 3 7.28 10.72 -4.21
CA TRP A 3 8.05 9.50 -3.94
C TRP A 3 7.45 8.66 -2.82
N ALA A 4 7.13 9.28 -1.67
CA ALA A 4 6.50 8.61 -0.55
C ALA A 4 5.09 8.08 -0.90
N ALA A 5 4.31 8.82 -1.69
CA ALA A 5 3.01 8.37 -2.18
C ALA A 5 3.12 7.17 -3.13
N ARG A 6 4.15 7.15 -3.99
CA ARG A 6 4.43 6.00 -4.87
C ARG A 6 4.81 4.76 -4.08
N ILE A 7 5.56 4.92 -2.98
CA ILE A 7 5.85 3.83 -2.04
C ILE A 7 4.54 3.39 -1.37
N GLY A 8 3.73 4.34 -0.89
CA GLY A 8 2.41 4.12 -0.30
C GLY A 8 1.50 3.21 -1.13
N MET A 9 1.45 3.42 -2.45
CA MET A 9 0.62 2.59 -3.35
C MET A 9 1.09 1.12 -3.46
N ARG A 10 2.33 0.81 -3.06
CA ARG A 10 2.89 -0.55 -3.10
C ARG A 10 3.08 -1.15 -1.71
N THR A 11 2.91 -0.36 -0.66
CA THR A 11 2.98 -0.83 0.74
C THR A 11 1.60 -1.20 1.24
N VAL A 12 1.50 -2.35 1.88
CA VAL A 12 0.32 -2.80 2.61
C VAL A 12 0.68 -2.82 4.08
N LEU A 13 0.04 -1.98 4.89
CA LEU A 13 0.33 -1.89 6.32
C LEU A 13 -0.43 -2.97 7.09
N MET A 14 0.18 -3.42 8.19
CA MET A 14 -0.48 -4.29 9.16
C MET A 14 -1.72 -3.61 9.75
N ALA A 15 -2.77 -4.40 10.00
CA ALA A 15 -4.03 -3.89 10.55
C ALA A 15 -3.89 -3.34 11.98
N SER A 16 -2.83 -3.71 12.69
CA SER A 16 -2.53 -3.26 14.05
C SER A 16 -2.02 -1.82 14.14
N ILE A 17 -1.64 -1.18 13.02
CA ILE A 17 -1.09 0.18 13.04
C ILE A 17 -2.24 1.19 13.04
N PRO A 18 -2.35 2.04 14.09
CA PRO A 18 -3.43 3.00 14.19
C PRO A 18 -3.10 4.29 13.40
N GLU A 19 -3.03 4.15 12.07
CA GLU A 19 -2.62 5.20 11.12
C GLU A 19 -3.32 6.55 11.38
N TRP A 20 -4.65 6.54 11.40
CA TRP A 20 -5.45 7.76 11.58
C TRP A 20 -5.15 8.49 12.89
N THR A 21 -5.02 7.75 13.99
CA THR A 21 -4.76 8.36 15.31
C THR A 21 -3.40 9.08 15.32
N THR A 22 -2.40 8.48 14.68
CA THR A 22 -1.04 9.01 14.67
C THR A 22 -0.92 10.22 13.75
N TYR A 23 -1.60 10.22 12.59
CA TYR A 23 -1.66 11.37 11.69
C TYR A 23 -2.38 12.57 12.35
N ILE A 24 -3.51 12.30 13.02
CA ILE A 24 -4.26 13.34 13.74
C ILE A 24 -3.42 13.89 14.90
N THR A 25 -2.75 13.02 15.66
CA THR A 25 -1.91 13.45 16.79
C THR A 25 -0.73 14.31 16.31
N ALA A 26 -0.05 13.90 15.24
CA ALA A 26 1.05 14.68 14.66
C ALA A 26 0.56 16.05 14.16
N GLY A 27 -0.59 16.09 13.47
CA GLY A 27 -1.24 17.33 13.06
C GLY A 27 -1.53 18.24 14.25
N CYS A 28 -2.13 17.70 15.32
CA CYS A 28 -2.45 18.46 16.53
C CYS A 28 -1.20 19.06 17.19
N VAL A 29 -0.12 18.29 17.32
CA VAL A 29 1.14 18.77 17.93
C VAL A 29 1.72 19.93 17.12
N VAL A 30 1.81 19.80 15.79
CA VAL A 30 2.33 20.87 14.93
C VAL A 30 1.40 22.09 14.94
N GLY A 31 0.09 21.89 14.89
CA GLY A 31 -0.92 22.94 15.01
C GLY A 31 -0.78 23.73 16.32
N LEU A 32 -0.59 23.05 17.45
CA LEU A 32 -0.39 23.68 18.75
C LEU A 32 0.92 24.50 18.81
N ILE A 33 2.00 24.02 18.19
CA ILE A 33 3.28 24.77 18.12
C ILE A 33 3.09 26.08 17.34
N PHE A 34 2.38 26.04 16.21
CA PHE A 34 2.09 27.22 15.42
C PHE A 34 1.17 28.20 16.15
N ALA A 35 0.13 27.69 16.82
CA ALA A 35 -0.75 28.50 17.65
C ALA A 35 0.01 29.18 18.79
N ALA A 36 0.85 28.43 19.52
CA ALA A 36 1.67 28.96 20.60
C ALA A 36 2.64 30.05 20.09
N LYS A 37 3.33 29.80 18.96
CA LYS A 37 4.22 30.79 18.34
C LYS A 37 3.49 32.09 17.95
N ALA A 38 2.26 31.97 17.44
CA ALA A 38 1.43 33.12 17.11
C ALA A 38 1.05 33.92 18.37
N PHE A 39 0.71 33.24 19.48
CA PHE A 39 0.42 33.89 20.76
C PHE A 39 1.65 34.62 21.34
N TYR A 40 2.82 33.98 21.37
CA TYR A 40 4.05 34.58 21.92
C TYR A 40 4.56 35.77 21.10
N SER A 41 4.37 35.76 19.77
CA SER A 41 4.91 36.81 18.89
C SER A 41 4.05 38.08 18.84
N ARG A 42 2.76 38.01 19.24
CA ARG A 42 1.84 39.16 19.21
C ARG A 42 0.93 39.22 20.45
N PRO A 43 1.49 39.46 21.64
CA PRO A 43 0.73 39.48 22.90
C PRO A 43 -0.29 40.64 23.01
N ALA A 44 -0.16 41.69 22.20
CA ALA A 44 -0.99 42.90 22.29
C ALA A 44 -2.39 42.78 21.64
N GLN A 45 -2.68 41.69 20.92
CA GLN A 45 -3.92 41.51 20.15
C GLN A 45 -4.58 40.16 20.49
N GLN A 46 -4.84 39.95 21.79
CA GLN A 46 -5.41 38.73 22.36
C GLN A 46 -6.88 38.55 21.95
N THR A 47 -7.12 37.93 20.80
CA THR A 47 -8.45 37.39 20.48
C THR A 47 -8.27 35.92 20.13
N SER A 48 -8.95 35.04 20.88
CA SER A 48 -8.89 33.58 20.70
C SER A 48 -9.21 33.15 19.26
N ALA A 49 -10.05 33.92 18.56
CA ALA A 49 -10.37 33.71 17.15
C ALA A 49 -9.14 33.79 16.22
N ARG A 50 -8.09 34.55 16.58
CA ARG A 50 -6.92 34.74 15.71
C ARG A 50 -5.85 33.66 15.84
N ALA A 51 -5.98 32.78 16.83
CA ALA A 51 -5.12 31.61 16.98
C ALA A 51 -5.65 30.37 16.22
N VAL A 52 -6.90 30.42 15.74
CA VAL A 52 -7.53 29.34 14.98
C VAL A 52 -6.88 29.19 13.59
N ASP A 53 -6.62 30.31 12.90
CA ASP A 53 -5.97 30.30 11.58
C ASP A 53 -4.56 29.66 11.60
N PRO A 54 -3.63 30.08 12.49
CA PRO A 54 -2.30 29.45 12.56
C PRO A 54 -2.37 28.02 13.10
N PHE A 55 -3.32 27.69 13.98
CA PHE A 55 -3.55 26.31 14.39
C PHE A 55 -3.96 25.43 13.21
N PHE A 56 -4.96 25.86 12.43
CA PHE A 56 -5.47 25.10 11.30
C PHE A 56 -4.40 24.97 10.21
N GLY A 57 -3.65 26.03 9.93
CA GLY A 57 -2.51 25.99 9.01
C GLY A 57 -1.43 25.00 9.45
N GLY A 58 -1.03 25.03 10.73
CA GLY A 58 -0.06 24.09 11.29
C GLY A 58 -0.57 22.65 11.34
N PHE A 59 -1.86 22.46 11.66
CA PHE A 59 -2.53 21.16 11.67
C PHE A 59 -2.55 20.54 10.27
N CYS A 60 -2.99 21.28 9.25
CA CYS A 60 -3.02 20.79 7.88
C CYS A 60 -1.62 20.45 7.37
N LEU A 61 -0.61 21.28 7.71
CA LEU A 61 0.78 21.01 7.33
C LEU A 61 1.32 19.74 8.01
N GLY A 62 1.14 19.61 9.33
CA GLY A 62 1.58 18.44 10.09
C GLY A 62 0.87 17.17 9.63
N PHE A 63 -0.44 17.24 9.39
CA PHE A 63 -1.23 16.13 8.86
C PHE A 63 -0.72 15.71 7.48
N ALA A 64 -0.61 16.65 6.53
CA ALA A 64 -0.12 16.36 5.18
C ALA A 64 1.30 15.79 5.15
N CYS A 65 2.17 16.24 6.06
CA CYS A 65 3.53 15.71 6.20
C CYS A 65 3.57 14.31 6.81
N SER A 66 2.62 13.98 7.69
CA SER A 66 2.52 12.66 8.33
C SER A 66 1.94 11.59 7.40
N LEU A 67 1.16 11.98 6.39
CA LEU A 67 0.65 11.08 5.37
C LEU A 67 1.82 10.37 4.69
N ASN A 68 1.78 9.03 4.65
CA ASN A 68 2.81 8.13 4.11
C ASN A 68 4.05 7.90 4.98
N ILE A 69 4.13 8.43 6.21
CA ILE A 69 5.30 8.18 7.07
C ILE A 69 5.47 6.67 7.36
N TYR A 70 4.37 5.96 7.64
CA TYR A 70 4.40 4.53 7.88
C TYR A 70 4.72 3.71 6.63
N ALA A 71 4.28 4.15 5.45
CA ALA A 71 4.66 3.53 4.19
C ALA A 71 6.17 3.64 3.95
N VAL A 72 6.75 4.81 4.22
CA VAL A 72 8.20 5.02 4.14
C VAL A 72 8.93 4.19 5.19
N CYS A 73 8.41 4.11 6.42
CA CYS A 73 8.97 3.23 7.45
C CYS A 73 8.93 1.76 7.00
N ALA A 74 7.81 1.27 6.49
CA ALA A 74 7.69 -0.10 5.99
C ALA A 74 8.68 -0.39 4.84
N TYR A 75 9.02 0.62 4.03
CA TYR A 75 10.01 0.50 2.97
C TYR A 75 11.47 0.53 3.48
N LEU A 76 11.78 1.40 4.45
CA LEU A 76 13.14 1.60 4.96
C LEU A 76 13.55 0.56 6.02
N LEU A 77 12.60 0.02 6.78
CA LEU A 77 12.91 -0.98 7.80
C LEU A 77 13.42 -2.27 7.16
N PRO A 78 14.44 -2.92 7.75
CA PRO A 78 14.88 -4.24 7.33
C PRO A 78 13.71 -5.22 7.48
N GLY A 79 13.50 -6.03 6.45
CA GLY A 79 12.42 -7.00 6.39
C GLY A 79 12.81 -8.17 5.50
N ASP A 80 12.13 -9.28 5.71
CA ASP A 80 12.38 -10.52 4.99
C ASP A 80 11.70 -10.48 3.63
N VAL A 81 12.40 -10.97 2.61
CA VAL A 81 11.82 -11.12 1.28
C VAL A 81 11.03 -12.42 1.26
N ILE A 82 9.72 -12.29 1.10
CA ILE A 82 8.79 -13.41 0.99
C ILE A 82 8.29 -13.52 -0.45
N HIS A 83 8.05 -14.75 -0.86
CA HIS A 83 7.46 -15.09 -2.15
C HIS A 83 6.20 -15.91 -1.90
N TYR A 84 5.11 -15.54 -2.57
CA TYR A 84 3.85 -16.25 -2.42
C TYR A 84 3.02 -16.22 -3.69
N GLU A 85 2.23 -17.26 -3.87
CA GLU A 85 1.18 -17.31 -4.88
C GLU A 85 -0.05 -16.58 -4.35
N SER A 86 -0.59 -15.65 -5.14
CA SER A 86 -1.85 -14.99 -4.87
C SER A 86 -2.76 -15.07 -6.08
N ALA A 87 -4.06 -15.15 -5.82
CA ALA A 87 -5.06 -14.80 -6.82
C ALA A 87 -4.94 -13.31 -7.16
N TYR A 88 -5.31 -12.95 -8.39
CA TYR A 88 -5.37 -11.57 -8.83
C TYR A 88 -6.71 -11.27 -9.50
N GLU A 89 -7.14 -10.02 -9.39
CA GLU A 89 -8.29 -9.50 -10.13
C GLU A 89 -7.84 -8.30 -10.95
N ILE A 90 -8.33 -8.18 -12.19
CA ILE A 90 -8.06 -7.02 -13.04
C ILE A 90 -9.34 -6.21 -13.17
N THR A 91 -9.24 -4.91 -12.91
CA THR A 91 -10.36 -3.97 -13.02
C THR A 91 -10.07 -2.93 -14.11
N TYR A 92 -11.05 -2.74 -14.99
CA TYR A 92 -11.03 -1.73 -16.05
C TYR A 92 -12.27 -0.82 -15.92
N PRO A 93 -12.11 0.52 -15.88
CA PRO A 93 -10.86 1.26 -15.75
C PRO A 93 -10.19 1.02 -14.38
N GLY A 94 -8.88 1.24 -14.28
CA GLY A 94 -8.15 1.14 -13.02
C GLY A 94 -8.52 2.23 -12.01
N PRO A 95 -7.98 2.14 -10.78
CA PRO A 95 -8.29 3.08 -9.70
C PRO A 95 -7.78 4.48 -10.01
N ALA A 96 -8.26 5.49 -9.28
CA ALA A 96 -7.70 6.83 -9.38
C ALA A 96 -6.25 6.83 -8.84
N ALA A 97 -5.25 6.90 -9.72
CA ALA A 97 -3.84 7.03 -9.34
C ALA A 97 -3.48 8.45 -8.85
N GLY A 98 -4.40 9.40 -8.98
CA GLY A 98 -4.27 10.78 -8.51
C GLY A 98 -5.38 11.68 -9.04
N LYS A 99 -5.32 12.99 -8.72
CA LYS A 99 -6.32 13.99 -9.16
C LYS A 99 -6.37 14.18 -10.68
N PHE A 100 -5.26 13.89 -11.38
CA PHE A 100 -5.11 14.11 -12.83
C PHE A 100 -4.66 12.87 -13.62
N SER A 101 -4.33 11.76 -12.96
CA SER A 101 -3.89 10.53 -13.60
C SER A 101 -4.88 9.42 -13.31
N ARG A 102 -5.62 8.99 -14.33
CA ARG A 102 -6.43 7.77 -14.26
C ARG A 102 -5.53 6.59 -14.59
N CYS A 103 -5.62 5.57 -13.77
CA CYS A 103 -4.97 4.31 -14.04
C CYS A 103 -5.74 3.60 -15.13
N GLU A 104 -5.06 3.16 -16.19
CA GLU A 104 -5.72 2.50 -17.32
C GLU A 104 -6.23 1.12 -16.90
N ALA A 105 -5.46 0.38 -16.10
CA ALA A 105 -5.84 -0.91 -15.54
C ALA A 105 -5.42 -1.02 -14.06
N GLY A 106 -6.32 -1.54 -13.22
CA GLY A 106 -6.05 -1.86 -11.83
C GLY A 106 -5.76 -3.35 -11.67
N LEU A 107 -4.64 -3.70 -11.04
CA LEU A 107 -4.31 -5.07 -10.66
C LEU A 107 -4.47 -5.22 -9.15
N ARG A 108 -5.50 -5.95 -8.73
CA ARG A 108 -5.75 -6.27 -7.33
C ARG A 108 -5.05 -7.56 -6.94
N ILE A 109 -4.23 -7.50 -5.90
CA ILE A 109 -3.49 -8.64 -5.35
C ILE A 109 -3.81 -8.73 -3.86
N LYS A 110 -4.03 -9.94 -3.36
CA LYS A 110 -4.22 -10.16 -1.92
C LYS A 110 -2.86 -10.41 -1.27
N ASP A 111 -2.49 -9.56 -0.31
CA ASP A 111 -1.29 -9.79 0.48
C ASP A 111 -1.56 -10.85 1.55
N ILE A 112 -0.77 -11.91 1.56
CA ILE A 112 -0.90 -13.02 2.51
C ILE A 112 -0.48 -12.59 3.93
N ASN A 113 0.46 -11.65 4.04
CA ASN A 113 1.01 -11.23 5.32
C ASN A 113 0.01 -10.36 6.11
N THR A 114 -0.70 -9.47 5.41
CA THR A 114 -1.68 -8.57 6.03
C THR A 114 -3.13 -9.01 5.84
N GLY A 115 -3.39 -9.97 4.94
CA GLY A 115 -4.73 -10.41 4.55
C GLY A 115 -5.54 -9.38 3.74
N ARG A 116 -4.93 -8.25 3.40
CA ARG A 116 -5.59 -7.11 2.74
C ARG A 116 -5.41 -7.17 1.22
N TRP A 117 -6.40 -6.66 0.52
CA TRP A 117 -6.30 -6.42 -0.92
C TRP A 117 -5.55 -5.12 -1.16
N THR A 118 -4.60 -5.14 -2.09
CA THR A 118 -3.92 -3.96 -2.58
C THR A 118 -4.11 -3.83 -4.08
N GLU A 119 -4.27 -2.59 -4.52
CA GLU A 119 -4.60 -2.28 -5.91
C GLU A 119 -3.43 -1.54 -6.54
N LEU A 120 -2.74 -2.23 -7.45
CA LEU A 120 -1.60 -1.72 -8.18
C LEU A 120 -2.03 -1.13 -9.51
N CYS A 121 -1.37 -0.06 -9.89
CA CYS A 121 -1.58 0.54 -11.21
C CYS A 121 -0.70 -0.08 -12.28
N THR A 122 -1.33 -0.52 -13.37
CA THR A 122 -0.66 -1.13 -14.51
C THR A 122 -1.22 -0.61 -15.83
N ASN A 123 -0.48 -0.87 -16.91
CA ASN A 123 -0.91 -0.58 -18.28
C ASN A 123 -1.52 -1.84 -18.92
N PRO A 124 -2.61 -1.72 -19.70
CA PRO A 124 -3.16 -2.83 -20.49
C PRO A 124 -2.12 -3.51 -21.39
N SER A 125 -1.23 -2.74 -22.01
CA SER A 125 -0.18 -3.29 -22.89
C SER A 125 0.87 -4.12 -22.14
N ASP A 126 1.14 -3.81 -20.88
CA ASP A 126 2.03 -4.61 -20.03
C ASP A 126 1.33 -5.87 -19.54
N LEU A 127 0.03 -5.77 -19.22
CA LEU A 127 -0.80 -6.93 -18.90
C LEU A 127 -0.86 -7.90 -20.09
N ASP A 128 -1.11 -7.42 -21.31
CA ASP A 128 -1.22 -8.27 -22.49
C ASP A 128 0.10 -8.94 -22.88
N LYS A 129 1.24 -8.29 -22.62
CA LYS A 129 2.57 -8.89 -22.83
C LYS A 129 2.91 -9.96 -21.81
N GLN A 130 2.55 -9.75 -20.55
CA GLN A 130 2.92 -10.65 -19.45
C GLN A 130 1.89 -11.76 -19.20
N ARG A 131 0.62 -11.53 -19.53
CA ARG A 131 -0.49 -12.44 -19.24
C ARG A 131 -0.87 -13.25 -20.48
N GLN A 132 -0.54 -14.53 -20.46
CA GLN A 132 -1.03 -15.49 -21.45
C GLN A 132 -2.39 -16.06 -21.02
N ARG A 133 -3.19 -16.52 -21.99
CA ARG A 133 -4.47 -17.19 -21.70
C ARG A 133 -4.21 -18.44 -20.84
N GLY A 134 -4.89 -18.55 -19.69
CA GLY A 134 -4.75 -19.64 -18.73
C GLY A 134 -3.86 -19.34 -17.51
N MET A 135 -3.26 -18.16 -17.42
CA MET A 135 -2.55 -17.71 -16.21
C MET A 135 -3.53 -17.18 -15.17
N ASP A 136 -3.86 -18.00 -14.17
CA ASP A 136 -4.88 -17.70 -13.14
C ASP A 136 -4.30 -17.30 -11.78
N ALA A 137 -2.97 -17.18 -11.67
CA ALA A 137 -2.28 -16.78 -10.43
C ALA A 137 -1.13 -15.81 -10.69
N VAL A 138 -0.73 -15.07 -9.65
CA VAL A 138 0.47 -14.23 -9.64
C VAL A 138 1.44 -14.69 -8.56
N TRP A 139 2.70 -14.83 -8.95
CA TRP A 139 3.82 -14.98 -8.04
C TRP A 139 4.26 -13.61 -7.57
N VAL A 140 4.04 -13.30 -6.30
CA VAL A 140 4.33 -11.99 -5.71
C VAL A 140 5.62 -12.07 -4.92
N THR A 141 6.50 -11.10 -5.14
CA THR A 141 7.68 -10.87 -4.32
C THR A 141 7.46 -9.63 -3.48
N ALA A 142 7.40 -9.81 -2.17
CA ALA A 142 7.19 -8.72 -1.22
C ALA A 142 8.26 -8.74 -0.14
N ARG A 143 8.61 -7.55 0.37
CA ARG A 143 9.43 -7.41 1.57
C ARG A 143 8.50 -7.20 2.75
N ALA A 144 8.42 -8.18 3.62
CA ALA A 144 7.58 -8.15 4.81
C ALA A 144 8.40 -7.75 6.05
N ASN A 145 7.83 -6.91 6.90
CA ASN A 145 8.35 -6.58 8.21
C ASN A 145 7.20 -6.46 9.22
N THR A 146 7.55 -6.09 10.45
CA THR A 146 6.59 -5.90 11.55
C THR A 146 5.60 -4.76 11.32
N VAL A 147 5.92 -3.83 10.41
CA VAL A 147 5.09 -2.65 10.08
C VAL A 147 4.13 -2.96 8.93
N GLY A 148 4.56 -3.77 7.95
CA GLY A 148 3.77 -4.10 6.79
C GLY A 148 4.55 -4.89 5.74
N SER A 149 4.01 -4.90 4.53
CA SER A 149 4.55 -5.59 3.37
C SER A 149 4.73 -4.60 2.22
N TYR A 150 5.91 -4.55 1.61
CA TYR A 150 6.19 -3.76 0.41
C TYR A 150 6.28 -4.67 -0.80
N ILE A 151 5.38 -4.52 -1.76
CA ILE A 151 5.41 -5.30 -3.00
C ILE A 151 6.54 -4.79 -3.90
N VAL A 152 7.56 -5.62 -4.07
CA VAL A 152 8.71 -5.36 -4.94
C VAL A 152 8.31 -5.60 -6.39
N GLY A 153 7.63 -6.71 -6.65
CA GLY A 153 7.18 -7.08 -7.99
C GLY A 153 6.27 -8.29 -8.00
N TYR A 154 5.72 -8.59 -9.17
CA TYR A 154 4.86 -9.74 -9.40
C TYR A 154 5.14 -10.33 -10.79
N GLN A 155 4.81 -11.61 -10.96
CA GLN A 155 4.87 -12.32 -12.25
C GLN A 155 3.63 -13.18 -12.41
N PHE A 156 3.02 -13.22 -13.60
CA PHE A 156 1.87 -14.09 -13.86
C PHE A 156 2.34 -15.53 -14.06
N ILE A 157 1.64 -16.48 -13.44
CA ILE A 157 1.94 -17.91 -13.50
C ILE A 157 0.68 -18.72 -13.77
N PHE A 158 0.86 -19.93 -14.29
CA PHE A 158 -0.22 -20.91 -14.43
C PHE A 158 -0.51 -21.54 -13.08
N LYS A 159 -1.78 -21.53 -12.69
CA LYS A 159 -2.25 -22.20 -11.48
C LYS A 159 -2.08 -23.72 -11.66
N GLY A 160 -0.96 -24.26 -11.18
CA GLY A 160 -0.60 -25.67 -11.34
C GLY A 160 0.90 -25.93 -11.59
N SER A 161 1.68 -24.98 -12.10
CA SER A 161 3.11 -25.24 -12.39
C SER A 161 3.98 -25.35 -11.13
N LEU A 162 3.49 -24.84 -9.99
CA LEU A 162 4.12 -25.04 -8.68
C LEU A 162 3.79 -26.40 -8.05
N ALA A 163 2.60 -26.95 -8.31
CA ALA A 163 2.26 -28.31 -7.86
C ALA A 163 3.10 -29.36 -8.61
N GLU A 164 3.38 -29.10 -9.89
CA GLU A 164 4.20 -29.97 -10.73
C GLU A 164 5.70 -29.86 -10.41
N SER A 165 6.20 -28.65 -10.08
CA SER A 165 7.60 -28.46 -9.64
C SER A 165 7.88 -28.86 -8.18
N LEU A 166 6.84 -28.99 -7.34
CA LEU A 166 6.91 -29.60 -6.00
C LEU A 166 6.73 -31.13 -6.01
N GLY A 167 6.68 -31.78 -7.19
CA GLY A 167 6.66 -33.24 -7.29
C GLY A 167 5.38 -33.90 -6.77
N LEU A 168 4.29 -33.16 -6.61
CA LEU A 168 2.96 -33.73 -6.36
C LEU A 168 2.36 -34.21 -7.68
N SER A 169 3.06 -35.13 -8.35
CA SER A 169 2.44 -35.99 -9.35
C SER A 169 1.43 -36.84 -8.59
N ALA A 170 0.15 -36.50 -8.74
CA ALA A 170 -0.93 -37.37 -8.34
C ALA A 170 -0.78 -38.65 -9.17
N THR A 171 -0.11 -39.63 -8.58
CA THR A 171 0.06 -40.97 -9.12
C THR A 171 -1.30 -41.49 -9.54
N HIS A 172 -1.45 -41.73 -10.84
CA HIS A 172 -2.50 -42.55 -11.42
C HIS A 172 -2.70 -43.81 -10.58
N THR A 173 -3.88 -43.98 -9.99
CA THR A 173 -4.40 -45.29 -9.65
C THR A 173 -5.75 -45.46 -10.35
N SER A 174 -5.68 -45.95 -11.58
CA SER A 174 -6.81 -46.64 -12.22
C SER A 174 -7.17 -47.86 -11.37
N PRO A 175 -8.46 -48.11 -11.07
CA PRO A 175 -8.87 -49.34 -10.41
C PRO A 175 -8.70 -50.54 -11.37
N PRO A 176 -8.31 -51.73 -10.88
CA PRO A 176 -8.19 -52.93 -11.70
C PRO A 176 -9.58 -53.43 -12.14
N PRO A 177 -9.71 -54.07 -13.31
CA PRO A 177 -10.92 -54.78 -13.67
C PRO A 177 -10.98 -56.10 -12.89
N GLY A 178 -12.08 -56.29 -12.17
CA GLY A 178 -12.44 -57.54 -11.49
C GLY A 178 -13.95 -57.60 -11.33
#